data_AF-A0A075G4X8-F1
#
_entry.id   AF-A0A075G4X8-F1
#
_cell.length_a   1.000
_cell.length_b   1.000
_cell.length_c   1.000
_cell.angle_alpha   90.00
_cell.angle_beta   90.00
_cell.angle_gamma   90.00
#
_symmetry.space_group_name_H-M   'P 1'
#
loop_
_entity.id
_entity.type
_entity.pdbx_description
1 polymer ?
#
loop_
_entity_poly.entity_id
_entity_poly.type
_entity_poly.pdbx_seq_one_letter_code
_entity_poly.pdbx_strand_id
1 'polypeptide(L)'
;MKPDNTERKGLVTSRIGQGYYRELILRRWGRQCSVSHCSIDNVLIASHIVPWIESNKDEKLNVGNGILLSPNLDALFDKHLISFNEKGNILISKKLDKDNLEKLGVTKDMCLQRVFDDMIPFLLRHKSKFIEKEKL
;
A
#
# COMPACT_ATOMS: atom_id res chain seq x y z
N MET A 1 -2.15 20.99 -8.28
CA MET A 1 -0.74 21.37 -8.53
C MET A 1 0.14 20.52 -7.65
N LYS A 2 1.24 19.97 -8.18
CA LYS A 2 2.32 19.38 -7.37
C LYS A 2 2.83 20.47 -6.42
N PRO A 3 2.91 20.23 -5.10
CA PRO A 3 3.43 21.25 -4.19
C PRO A 3 4.89 21.55 -4.58
N ASP A 4 5.17 22.82 -4.84
CA ASP A 4 6.50 23.30 -5.19
C ASP A 4 7.38 23.34 -3.93
N ASN A 5 8.63 22.92 -4.06
CA ASN A 5 9.58 22.82 -2.95
C ASN A 5 10.01 24.23 -2.53
N THR A 6 9.23 24.89 -1.68
CA THR A 6 9.72 26.00 -0.87
C THR A 6 9.65 25.61 0.60
N GLU A 7 10.82 25.69 1.22
CA GLU A 7 11.16 25.36 2.61
C GLU A 7 10.35 26.16 3.64
N ARG A 8 9.04 25.92 3.75
CA ARG A 8 8.22 26.49 4.81
C ARG A 8 7.42 25.42 5.55
N LYS A 9 7.89 25.13 6.77
CA LYS A 9 7.13 24.64 7.93
C LYS A 9 6.56 23.22 7.80
N GLY A 10 7.37 22.24 8.23
CA GLY A 10 7.19 20.78 8.11
C GLY A 10 5.94 20.11 8.68
N LEU A 11 4.94 20.84 9.18
CA LEU A 11 3.63 20.29 9.58
C LEU A 11 2.51 20.58 8.57
N VAL A 12 2.60 21.68 7.81
CA VAL A 12 1.56 22.09 6.84
C VAL A 12 1.87 21.52 5.46
N THR A 13 3.14 21.50 5.06
CA THR A 13 3.61 20.89 3.81
C THR A 13 3.44 19.37 3.82
N SER A 14 3.57 18.71 4.98
CA SER A 14 3.31 17.27 5.10
C SER A 14 1.83 16.94 4.90
N ARG A 15 0.91 17.71 5.49
CA ARG A 15 -0.55 17.55 5.28
C ARG A 15 -0.97 17.79 3.83
N ILE A 16 -0.44 18.84 3.19
CA ILE A 16 -0.77 19.15 1.78
C ILE A 16 -0.14 18.11 0.83
N GLY A 17 1.10 17.70 1.09
CA GLY A 17 1.78 16.64 0.33
C GLY A 17 1.10 15.28 0.47
N GLN A 18 0.65 14.93 1.67
CA GLN A 18 -0.15 13.73 1.93
C GLN A 18 -1.52 13.79 1.23
N GLY A 19 -2.20 14.93 1.25
CA GLY A 19 -3.46 15.12 0.53
C GLY A 19 -3.30 14.96 -0.98
N TYR A 20 -2.26 15.58 -1.56
CA TYR A 20 -1.97 15.47 -2.99
C TYR A 20 -1.59 14.04 -3.39
N TYR A 21 -0.69 13.39 -2.65
CA TYR A 21 -0.31 12.01 -2.92
C TYR A 21 -1.50 11.06 -2.80
N ARG A 22 -2.29 11.19 -1.72
CA ARG A 22 -3.52 10.42 -1.53
C ARG A 22 -4.47 10.55 -2.71
N GLU A 23 -4.70 11.77 -3.21
CA GLU A 23 -5.57 12.01 -4.36
C GLU A 23 -5.05 11.33 -5.64
N LEU A 24 -3.73 11.31 -5.87
CA LEU A 24 -3.13 10.57 -6.99
C LEU A 24 -3.37 9.06 -6.87
N ILE A 25 -3.22 8.49 -5.68
CA ILE A 25 -3.48 7.07 -5.43
C ILE A 25 -4.96 6.74 -5.61
N LEU A 26 -5.86 7.57 -5.07
CA LEU A 26 -7.31 7.43 -5.27
C LEU A 26 -7.67 7.39 -6.76
N ARG A 27 -7.18 8.35 -7.55
CA ARG A 27 -7.43 8.39 -9.00
C ARG A 27 -6.88 7.19 -9.74
N ARG A 28 -5.65 6.77 -9.41
CA ARG A 28 -4.98 5.64 -10.06
C ARG A 28 -5.76 4.34 -9.92
N TRP A 29 -6.38 4.13 -8.77
CA TRP A 29 -7.13 2.92 -8.44
C TRP A 29 -8.64 3.07 -8.67
N GLY A 30 -9.09 4.12 -9.38
CA GLY A 30 -10.51 4.33 -9.66
C GLY A 30 -11.36 4.55 -8.41
N ARG A 31 -10.75 5.06 -7.32
CA ARG A 31 -11.39 5.28 -6.01
C ARG A 31 -11.96 4.00 -5.39
N GLN A 32 -11.29 2.88 -5.64
CA GLN A 32 -11.66 1.58 -5.11
C GLN A 32 -10.45 0.89 -4.48
N CYS A 33 -10.66 0.20 -3.37
CA CYS A 33 -9.64 -0.69 -2.82
C CYS A 33 -9.10 -1.61 -3.92
N SER A 34 -7.78 -1.67 -4.03
CA SER A 34 -7.06 -2.47 -5.03
C SER A 34 -7.33 -3.96 -4.95
N VAL A 35 -7.93 -4.45 -3.86
CA VAL A 35 -8.22 -5.88 -3.63
C VAL A 35 -9.72 -6.10 -3.43
N SER A 36 -10.34 -5.43 -2.45
CA SER A 36 -11.74 -5.70 -2.09
C SER A 36 -12.77 -4.90 -2.89
N HIS A 37 -12.32 -4.00 -3.78
CA HIS A 37 -13.16 -3.08 -4.56
C HIS A 37 -14.06 -2.13 -3.74
N CYS A 38 -13.88 -2.06 -2.41
CA CYS A 38 -14.58 -1.09 -1.57
C CYS A 38 -14.36 0.34 -2.09
N SER A 39 -15.45 1.09 -2.29
CA SER A 39 -15.43 2.45 -2.87
C SER A 39 -15.78 3.55 -1.86
N ILE A 40 -15.80 3.22 -0.56
CA ILE A 40 -16.04 4.20 0.50
C ILE A 40 -14.75 5.01 0.70
N ASP A 41 -14.57 6.10 -0.04
CA ASP A 41 -13.34 6.90 -0.05
C ASP A 41 -12.79 7.23 1.34
N ASN A 42 -13.67 7.49 2.31
CA ASN A 42 -13.32 7.89 3.67
C ASN A 42 -12.65 6.78 4.49
N VAL A 43 -12.83 5.50 4.12
CA VAL A 43 -12.16 4.37 4.80
C VAL A 43 -10.93 3.88 4.05
N LEU A 44 -10.78 4.25 2.77
CA LEU A 44 -9.64 3.80 1.97
C LEU A 44 -8.36 4.47 2.43
N ILE A 45 -7.28 3.71 2.46
CA ILE A 45 -5.95 4.17 2.89
C ILE A 45 -5.02 4.13 1.68
N ALA A 46 -4.37 5.26 1.42
CA ALA A 46 -3.35 5.38 0.38
C ALA A 46 -1.99 5.05 1.02
N SER A 47 -1.63 3.78 0.97
CA SER A 47 -0.47 3.22 1.64
C SER A 47 0.75 3.24 0.72
N HIS A 48 1.93 3.44 1.30
CA HIS A 48 3.18 3.26 0.56
C HIS A 48 3.57 1.79 0.56
N ILE A 49 3.97 1.25 -0.61
CA ILE A 49 4.43 -0.14 -0.71
C ILE A 49 5.78 -0.30 -0.02
N VAL A 50 6.71 0.62 -0.29
CA VAL A 50 7.94 0.78 0.47
C VAL A 50 7.72 1.91 1.47
N PRO A 51 7.86 1.66 2.78
CA PRO A 51 7.60 2.65 3.81
C PRO A 51 8.33 3.97 3.58
N TRP A 52 7.71 5.08 4.00
CA TRP A 52 8.25 6.43 3.84
C TRP A 52 9.68 6.59 4.38
N ILE A 53 9.99 5.93 5.51
CA ILE A 53 11.28 6.00 6.18
C ILE A 53 12.41 5.35 5.34
N GLU A 54 12.06 4.42 4.45
CA GLU A 54 12.99 3.69 3.58
C GLU A 54 12.95 4.15 2.12
N SER A 55 12.06 5.10 1.83
CA SER A 55 11.90 5.67 0.51
C SER A 55 12.89 6.82 0.31
N ASN A 56 13.55 6.87 -0.85
CA ASN A 56 14.31 8.05 -1.25
C ASN A 56 13.36 9.22 -1.62
N LYS A 57 13.92 10.40 -1.95
CA LYS A 57 13.12 11.61 -2.25
C LYS A 57 12.14 11.41 -3.41
N ASP A 58 12.53 10.66 -4.44
CA ASP A 58 11.68 10.42 -5.61
C ASP A 58 10.60 9.37 -5.31
N GLU A 59 10.94 8.34 -4.56
CA GLU A 59 10.02 7.25 -4.16
C GLU A 59 8.87 7.73 -3.26
N LYS A 60 9.11 8.75 -2.44
CA LYS A 60 8.11 9.32 -1.51
C LYS A 60 6.88 9.88 -2.21
N LEU A 61 7.07 10.42 -3.42
CA LEU A 61 5.99 10.99 -4.25
C LEU A 61 5.70 10.14 -5.49
N ASN A 62 6.33 8.97 -5.61
CA ASN A 62 6.13 8.07 -6.73
C ASN A 62 4.79 7.33 -6.57
N VAL A 63 3.91 7.49 -7.55
CA VAL A 63 2.58 6.87 -7.58
C VAL A 63 2.69 5.34 -7.74
N GLY A 64 3.76 4.84 -8.37
CA GLY A 64 4.08 3.41 -8.44
C GLY A 64 4.39 2.80 -7.06
N ASN A 65 4.85 3.62 -6.11
CA ASN A 65 5.06 3.20 -4.71
C ASN A 65 3.77 3.27 -3.87
N GLY A 66 2.59 3.40 -4.50
CA GLY A 66 1.34 3.60 -3.79
C GLY A 66 0.27 2.56 -4.12
N ILE A 67 -0.36 2.05 -3.06
CA ILE A 67 -1.44 1.07 -3.14
C ILE A 67 -2.65 1.60 -2.36
N LEU A 68 -3.86 1.34 -2.86
CA LEU A 68 -5.10 1.76 -2.19
C LEU A 68 -5.72 0.54 -1.49
N LEU A 69 -5.79 0.56 -0.17
CA LEU A 69 -6.22 -0.60 0.63
C LEU A 69 -7.39 -0.26 1.55
N SER A 70 -8.14 -1.30 1.93
CA SER A 70 -9.08 -1.21 3.05
C SER A 70 -8.29 -1.22 4.37
N PRO A 71 -8.87 -0.74 5.50
CA PRO A 71 -8.14 -0.64 6.76
C PRO A 71 -7.51 -1.95 7.25
N ASN A 72 -8.22 -3.08 7.09
CA ASN A 72 -7.69 -4.38 7.49
C ASN A 72 -6.51 -4.80 6.61
N LEU A 73 -6.61 -4.63 5.29
CA LEU A 73 -5.54 -5.00 4.37
C LEU A 73 -4.31 -4.10 4.56
N ASP A 74 -4.52 -2.80 4.73
CA ASP A 74 -3.47 -1.81 5.04
C ASP A 74 -2.68 -2.21 6.29
N ALA A 75 -3.38 -2.43 7.41
CA ALA A 75 -2.74 -2.78 8.67
C ALA A 75 -1.95 -4.10 8.62
N LEU A 76 -2.41 -5.07 7.84
CA LEU A 76 -1.71 -6.34 7.63
C LEU A 76 -0.52 -6.17 6.69
N PHE A 77 -0.68 -5.36 5.65
CA PHE A 77 0.35 -5.11 4.64
C PHE A 77 1.54 -4.35 5.25
N ASP A 78 1.29 -3.26 5.98
CA ASP A 78 2.32 -2.48 6.68
C ASP A 78 3.14 -3.33 7.66
N LYS A 79 2.49 -4.28 8.34
CA LYS A 79 3.15 -5.22 9.27
C LYS A 79 3.84 -6.38 8.57
N HIS A 80 3.76 -6.47 7.25
CA HIS A 80 4.24 -7.59 6.44
C HIS A 80 3.63 -8.93 6.88
N LEU A 81 2.38 -8.92 7.34
CA LEU A 81 1.58 -10.12 7.58
C LEU A 81 0.90 -10.60 6.30
N ILE A 82 0.72 -9.69 5.34
CA ILE A 82 0.42 -10.01 3.95
C ILE A 82 1.39 -9.28 3.03
N SER A 83 1.53 -9.76 1.80
CA SER A 83 2.21 -9.08 0.69
C SER A 83 1.50 -9.45 -0.61
N PHE A 84 1.94 -8.91 -1.74
CA PHE A 84 1.52 -9.37 -3.07
C PHE A 84 2.73 -9.81 -3.87
N ASN A 85 2.52 -10.76 -4.78
CA ASN A 85 3.52 -11.09 -5.79
C ASN A 85 3.40 -10.16 -7.00
N GLU A 86 4.29 -10.34 -7.97
CA GLU A 86 4.41 -9.57 -9.21
C GLU A 86 3.19 -9.73 -10.13
N LYS A 87 2.39 -10.78 -9.91
CA LYS A 87 1.11 -11.02 -10.59
C LYS A 87 -0.08 -10.47 -9.81
N GLY A 88 0.16 -9.88 -8.63
CA GLY A 88 -0.87 -9.32 -7.76
C GLY A 88 -1.54 -10.32 -6.83
N ASN A 89 -1.16 -11.60 -6.84
CA ASN A 89 -1.75 -12.59 -5.92
C ASN A 89 -1.28 -12.32 -4.50
N ILE A 90 -2.20 -12.44 -3.53
CA ILE A 90 -1.88 -12.28 -2.13
C ILE A 90 -0.92 -13.37 -1.63
N LEU A 91 0.02 -12.95 -0.80
CA LEU A 91 0.91 -13.79 0.00
C LEU A 91 0.50 -13.58 1.45
N ILE A 92 0.22 -14.66 2.17
CA ILE A 92 -0.27 -14.60 3.56
C ILE A 92 0.79 -15.21 4.48
N SER A 93 1.13 -14.51 5.55
CA SER A 93 2.06 -14.97 6.58
C SER A 93 1.54 -16.22 7.28
N LYS A 94 2.43 -17.16 7.58
CA LYS A 94 2.12 -18.35 8.41
C LYS A 94 1.74 -17.99 9.85
N LYS A 95 2.00 -16.76 10.28
CA LYS A 95 1.67 -16.24 11.62
C LYS A 95 0.19 -15.88 11.74
N LEU A 96 -0.56 -15.81 10.63
CA LEU A 96 -2.00 -15.62 10.62
C LEU A 96 -2.71 -16.98 10.56
N ASP A 97 -3.40 -17.34 11.64
CA ASP A 97 -4.27 -18.51 11.66
C ASP A 97 -5.57 -18.29 10.87
N LYS A 98 -6.30 -19.39 10.63
CA LYS A 98 -7.54 -19.37 9.84
C LYS A 98 -8.63 -18.50 10.47
N ASP A 99 -8.74 -18.52 11.80
CA ASP A 99 -9.77 -17.78 12.54
C ASP A 99 -9.57 -16.25 12.41
N ASN A 100 -8.32 -15.79 12.55
CA ASN A 100 -7.97 -14.40 12.33
C ASN A 100 -8.15 -13.97 10.87
N LEU A 101 -7.81 -14.83 9.89
CA LEU A 101 -8.06 -14.56 8.48
C LEU A 101 -9.54 -14.34 8.18
N GLU A 102 -10.41 -15.19 8.74
CA GLU A 102 -11.86 -15.07 8.60
C GLU A 102 -12.39 -13.78 9.23
N LYS A 103 -11.97 -13.47 10.47
CA LYS A 103 -12.36 -12.24 11.18
C LYS A 103 -11.88 -10.96 10.49
N LEU A 104 -10.73 -11.00 9.84
CA LEU A 104 -10.17 -9.87 9.08
C LEU A 104 -10.71 -9.79 7.66
N GLY A 105 -11.43 -10.82 7.19
CA GLY A 105 -11.96 -10.93 5.84
C GLY A 105 -10.88 -11.10 4.78
N VAL A 106 -9.81 -11.85 5.07
CA VAL A 106 -8.69 -12.09 4.16
C VAL A 106 -8.72 -13.52 3.66
N THR A 107 -8.72 -13.71 2.34
CA THR A 107 -8.77 -15.03 1.71
C THR A 107 -7.61 -15.23 0.74
N LYS A 108 -7.28 -16.49 0.41
CA LYS A 108 -6.11 -16.84 -0.43
C LYS A 108 -6.31 -16.52 -1.91
N ASP A 109 -7.55 -16.34 -2.35
CA ASP A 109 -7.95 -15.97 -3.70
C ASP A 109 -7.89 -14.45 -3.94
N MET A 110 -7.64 -13.66 -2.90
CA MET A 110 -7.48 -12.21 -3.05
C MET A 110 -6.30 -11.87 -3.97
N CYS A 111 -6.56 -10.92 -4.87
CA CYS A 111 -5.56 -10.41 -5.80
C CYS A 111 -5.74 -8.91 -6.02
N LEU A 112 -4.68 -8.24 -6.46
CA LEU A 112 -4.76 -6.87 -6.94
C LEU A 112 -5.55 -6.83 -8.25
N GLN A 113 -6.54 -5.93 -8.33
CA GLN A 113 -7.33 -5.70 -9.54
C GLN A 113 -6.49 -5.31 -10.75
N ARG A 114 -5.30 -4.74 -10.51
CA ARG A 114 -4.31 -4.39 -11.52
C ARG A 114 -2.92 -4.34 -10.89
N VAL A 115 -1.92 -4.87 -11.59
CA VAL A 115 -0.51 -4.57 -11.31
C VAL A 115 -0.01 -3.63 -12.39
N PHE A 116 0.65 -2.56 -11.98
CA PHE A 116 1.26 -1.60 -12.89
C PHE A 116 2.77 -1.84 -12.97
N ASP A 117 3.38 -1.61 -14.13
CA ASP A 117 4.80 -1.94 -14.33
C ASP A 117 5.74 -1.15 -13.39
N ASP A 118 5.43 0.13 -13.15
CA ASP A 118 6.14 1.02 -12.22
C ASP A 118 5.96 0.63 -10.74
N MET A 119 5.02 -0.26 -10.42
CA MET A 119 4.76 -0.77 -9.07
C MET A 119 5.59 -2.03 -8.75
N ILE A 120 6.00 -2.79 -9.77
CA ILE A 120 6.69 -4.08 -9.60
C ILE A 120 7.97 -3.96 -8.74
N PRO A 121 8.87 -2.97 -8.93
CA PRO A 121 10.08 -2.86 -8.11
C PRO A 121 9.76 -2.68 -6.62
N PHE A 122 8.69 -1.96 -6.29
CA PHE A 122 8.26 -1.75 -4.91
C PHE A 122 7.67 -3.02 -4.31
N LEU A 123 6.84 -3.75 -5.07
CA LEU A 123 6.28 -5.03 -4.62
C LEU A 123 7.39 -6.07 -4.36
N LEU A 124 8.42 -6.11 -5.19
CA LEU A 124 9.58 -6.98 -4.98
C LEU A 124 10.30 -6.66 -3.66
N ARG A 125 10.53 -5.38 -3.37
CA ARG A 125 11.14 -4.93 -2.10
C ARG A 125 10.28 -5.31 -0.89
N HIS A 126 8.97 -5.08 -0.96
CA HIS A 126 8.04 -5.45 0.11
C HIS A 126 7.99 -6.97 0.33
N LYS A 127 7.89 -7.74 -0.76
CA LYS A 127 7.90 -9.21 -0.75
C LYS A 127 9.20 -9.77 -0.14
N SER A 128 10.35 -9.16 -0.44
CA SER A 128 11.63 -9.58 0.16
C SER A 128 11.60 -9.50 1.68
N LYS A 129 11.11 -8.39 2.23
CA LYS A 129 10.95 -8.19 3.68
C LYS A 129 9.90 -9.10 4.32
N PHE A 130 8.81 -9.34 3.61
CA PHE A 130 7.82 -10.35 4.01
C PHE A 130 8.50 -11.72 4.17
N ILE A 131 9.28 -12.16 3.19
CA ILE A 131 10.00 -13.45 3.23
C ILE A 131 11.03 -13.48 4.37
N GLU A 132 11.74 -12.38 4.62
CA GLU A 132 12.67 -12.26 5.74
C GLU A 132 11.95 -12.45 7.09
N LYS A 133 10.82 -11.77 7.28
CA LYS A 133 9.98 -11.87 8.49
C LYS A 133 9.31 -13.22 8.70
N GLU A 134 9.12 -14.00 7.63
CA GLU A 134 8.61 -15.37 7.70
C GLU A 134 9.67 -16.39 8.16
N LYS A 135 10.96 -16.05 8.06
CA LYS A 135 12.07 -16.90 8.53
C LYS A 135 12.43 -16.67 10.00
N LEU A 136 11.99 -15.55 10.56
CA LEU A 136 12.12 -15.17 11.98
C LEU A 136 10.97 -15.78 12.79
#